data_AF-A0A820LNA2-F1
#
_entry.id   AF-A0A820LNA2-F1
#
_cell.length_a   1.000
_cell.length_b   1.000
_cell.length_c   1.000
_cell.angle_alpha   90.00
_cell.angle_beta   90.00
_cell.angle_gamma   90.00
#
_symmetry.space_group_name_H-M   'P 1'
#
loop_
_entity.id
_entity.type
_entity.pdbx_description
1 polymer ?
#
loop_
_entity_poly.entity_id
_entity_poly.type
_entity_poly.pdbx_seq_one_letter_code
_entity_poly.pdbx_strand_id
1 'polypeptide(L)'
;MLVAFYVTYFVFASFCFDGTQEEPIQYVDGYRSSCKFYQAGTFNLILSAPHGGSIMPTDVPDRTQGGCRRPGSYCTWRYDDPCLDGVPCIATTVQDSLVDQLTENIAAELNTTFNKKPYIVIGKWSRKKVDFNREINEATFNHPEAISAYQSYHTNLQYAIDQVKQLYGNGLLIDIHGHGEGNFTMVGCLLYSSLLNRDDLQSTLDTLTSIEQICSLSNRTECIRGQTSFGTVFERNELGIAYPSRHINDETV
;
A
#
# COMPACT_ATOMS: atom_id res chain seq x y z
N MET A 1 -76.78 0.03 31.05
CA MET A 1 -75.60 0.88 31.30
C MET A 1 -74.46 -0.04 31.72
N LEU A 2 -73.67 -0.52 30.76
CA LEU A 2 -72.50 -1.37 30.99
C LEU A 2 -71.27 -0.48 30.80
N VAL A 3 -70.44 -0.35 31.85
CA VAL A 3 -69.17 0.37 31.78
C VAL A 3 -68.10 -0.65 31.42
N ALA A 4 -67.58 -0.58 30.19
CA ALA A 4 -66.45 -1.38 29.75
C ALA A 4 -65.15 -0.65 30.09
N PHE A 5 -64.29 -1.26 30.91
CA PHE A 5 -62.93 -0.80 31.16
C PHE A 5 -62.03 -1.30 30.03
N TYR A 6 -61.52 -0.38 29.20
CA TYR A 6 -60.45 -0.67 28.24
C TYR A 6 -59.11 -0.56 28.96
N VAL A 7 -58.43 -1.69 29.14
CA VAL A 7 -57.02 -1.73 29.57
C VAL A 7 -56.17 -1.72 28.30
N THR A 8 -55.59 -0.57 27.99
CA THR A 8 -54.56 -0.42 26.95
C THR A 8 -53.25 -1.05 27.43
N TYR A 9 -52.88 -2.19 26.84
CA TYR A 9 -51.52 -2.74 26.95
C TYR A 9 -50.56 -1.85 26.16
N PHE A 10 -49.71 -1.11 26.86
CA PHE A 10 -48.52 -0.51 26.25
C PHE A 10 -47.48 -1.61 26.03
N VAL A 11 -47.32 -2.05 24.78
CA VAL A 11 -46.15 -2.85 24.39
C VAL A 11 -44.98 -1.89 24.22
N PHE A 12 -44.10 -1.83 25.23
CA PHE A 12 -42.77 -1.30 25.03
C PHE A 12 -42.00 -2.29 24.16
N ALA A 13 -41.97 -2.04 22.85
CA ALA A 13 -40.94 -2.63 22.01
C ALA A 13 -39.62 -1.95 22.41
N SER A 14 -38.85 -2.60 23.29
CA SER A 14 -37.43 -2.31 23.38
C SER A 14 -36.83 -2.63 22.02
N PHE A 15 -36.65 -1.61 21.19
CA PHE A 15 -35.59 -1.64 20.21
C PHE A 15 -34.29 -1.59 21.02
N CYS A 16 -33.80 -2.78 21.39
CA CYS A 16 -32.37 -2.92 21.61
C CYS A 16 -31.74 -2.47 20.29
N PHE A 17 -31.18 -1.27 20.29
CA PHE A 17 -30.10 -0.96 19.37
C PHE A 17 -28.99 -1.92 19.79
N ASP A 18 -28.98 -3.12 19.19
CA ASP A 18 -27.74 -3.86 19.08
C ASP A 18 -26.82 -2.88 18.36
N GLY A 19 -25.92 -2.26 19.11
CA GLY A 19 -24.75 -1.63 18.51
C GLY A 19 -24.16 -2.72 17.66
N THR A 20 -24.27 -2.57 16.33
CA THR A 20 -23.77 -3.57 15.40
C THR A 20 -22.32 -3.74 15.74
N GLN A 21 -21.95 -4.86 16.37
CA GLN A 21 -20.54 -5.22 16.46
C GLN A 21 -20.11 -5.38 15.01
N GLU A 22 -19.39 -4.39 14.51
CA GLU A 22 -18.93 -4.42 13.14
C GLU A 22 -17.99 -5.60 13.01
N GLU A 23 -18.42 -6.59 12.22
CA GLU A 23 -17.61 -7.78 11.99
C GLU A 23 -16.26 -7.37 11.40
N PRO A 24 -15.15 -7.89 11.96
CA PRO A 24 -13.81 -7.56 11.49
C PRO A 24 -13.67 -7.93 10.01
N ILE A 25 -12.82 -7.20 9.29
CA ILE A 25 -12.52 -7.50 7.88
C ILE A 25 -11.97 -8.93 7.80
N GLN A 26 -12.70 -9.79 7.08
CA GLN A 26 -12.30 -11.17 6.85
C GLN A 26 -11.44 -11.22 5.58
N TYR A 27 -10.17 -11.54 5.75
CA TYR A 27 -9.23 -11.66 4.64
C TYR A 27 -9.25 -13.04 4.00
N VAL A 28 -9.01 -13.07 2.70
CA VAL A 28 -8.75 -14.30 1.95
C VAL A 28 -7.25 -14.42 1.72
N ASP A 29 -6.72 -15.64 1.90
CA ASP A 29 -5.32 -15.94 1.63
C ASP A 29 -5.08 -16.22 0.14
N GLY A 30 -3.99 -15.69 -0.38
CA GLY A 30 -3.49 -16.00 -1.71
C GLY A 30 -2.70 -17.31 -1.74
N TYR A 31 -1.98 -17.51 -2.85
CA TYR A 31 -1.15 -18.69 -3.08
C TYR A 31 -0.22 -19.00 -1.89
N ARG A 32 -0.35 -20.18 -1.28
CA ARG A 32 0.45 -20.61 -0.11
C ARG A 32 0.52 -19.55 1.00
N SER A 33 -0.56 -18.80 1.21
CA SER A 33 -0.64 -17.68 2.15
C SER A 33 0.46 -16.63 1.92
N SER A 34 0.89 -16.43 0.67
CA SER A 34 1.92 -15.44 0.29
C SER A 34 1.47 -14.01 0.45
N CYS A 35 0.17 -13.78 0.35
CA CYS A 35 -0.50 -12.52 0.59
C CYS A 35 -1.87 -12.79 1.21
N LYS A 36 -2.47 -11.76 1.81
CA LYS A 36 -3.88 -11.72 2.22
C LYS A 36 -4.57 -10.53 1.55
N PHE A 37 -5.84 -10.66 1.23
CA PHE A 37 -6.58 -9.61 0.53
C PHE A 37 -8.04 -9.51 0.94
N TYR A 38 -8.63 -8.33 0.73
CA TYR A 38 -10.05 -8.07 0.88
C TYR A 38 -10.58 -7.40 -0.40
N GLN A 39 -11.50 -8.09 -1.08
CA GLN A 39 -11.99 -7.74 -2.42
C GLN A 39 -13.41 -7.16 -2.44
N ALA A 40 -14.07 -7.05 -1.29
CA ALA A 40 -15.41 -6.47 -1.17
C ALA A 40 -15.35 -5.00 -0.70
N GLY A 41 -14.44 -4.22 -1.30
CA GLY A 41 -14.28 -2.80 -1.01
C GLY A 41 -15.53 -2.00 -1.39
N THR A 42 -15.88 -1.00 -0.59
CA THR A 42 -17.13 -0.22 -0.71
C THR A 42 -16.91 1.21 -1.23
N PHE A 43 -15.67 1.58 -1.56
CA PHE A 43 -15.32 2.86 -2.17
C PHE A 43 -14.01 2.78 -2.98
N ASN A 44 -13.67 3.88 -3.64
CA ASN A 44 -12.57 4.00 -4.61
C ASN A 44 -11.17 4.17 -3.97
N LEU A 45 -10.88 3.43 -2.90
CA LEU A 45 -9.57 3.36 -2.27
C LEU A 45 -9.05 1.92 -2.23
N ILE A 46 -7.78 1.76 -2.59
CA ILE A 46 -7.03 0.51 -2.54
C ILE A 46 -5.83 0.75 -1.62
N LEU A 47 -5.66 -0.11 -0.62
CA LEU A 47 -4.48 -0.14 0.24
C LEU A 47 -3.62 -1.36 -0.13
N SER A 48 -2.35 -1.13 -0.41
CA SER A 48 -1.37 -2.20 -0.57
C SER A 48 -0.26 -2.10 0.48
N ALA A 49 0.23 -3.24 0.97
CA ALA A 49 1.40 -3.29 1.83
C ALA A 49 2.26 -4.51 1.47
N PRO A 50 3.26 -4.37 0.60
CA PRO A 50 4.00 -5.50 0.04
C PRO A 50 4.99 -6.10 1.04
N HIS A 51 5.51 -5.33 2.00
CA HIS A 51 6.72 -5.72 2.77
C HIS A 51 6.50 -5.97 4.27
N GLY A 52 5.25 -6.06 4.73
CA GLY A 52 4.93 -6.35 6.13
C GLY A 52 5.09 -7.81 6.56
N GLY A 53 5.17 -8.74 5.61
CA GLY A 53 5.20 -10.18 5.85
C GLY A 53 6.49 -10.73 6.47
N SER A 54 6.37 -11.81 7.24
CA SER A 54 7.48 -12.52 7.89
C SER A 54 7.54 -14.02 7.57
N ILE A 55 6.60 -14.54 6.76
CA ILE A 55 6.56 -15.97 6.42
C ILE A 55 7.75 -16.32 5.51
N MET A 56 8.46 -17.39 5.86
CA MET A 56 9.66 -17.87 5.17
C MET A 56 9.49 -19.34 4.80
N PRO A 57 8.91 -19.68 3.63
CA PRO A 57 8.86 -21.06 3.16
C PRO A 57 10.28 -21.64 3.07
N THR A 58 10.47 -22.85 3.57
CA THR A 58 11.79 -23.49 3.67
C THR A 58 12.31 -24.00 2.33
N ASP A 59 11.40 -24.27 1.39
CA ASP A 59 11.66 -24.75 0.03
C ASP A 59 11.94 -23.63 -0.99
N VAL A 60 11.78 -22.37 -0.59
CA VAL A 60 12.09 -21.20 -1.43
C VAL A 60 13.42 -20.59 -0.93
N PRO A 61 14.45 -20.46 -1.77
CA PRO A 61 15.72 -19.86 -1.35
C PRO A 61 15.56 -18.37 -1.02
N ASP A 62 16.45 -17.86 -0.17
CA ASP A 62 16.53 -16.42 0.11
C ASP A 62 17.13 -15.67 -1.09
N ARG A 63 16.64 -14.46 -1.35
CA ARG A 63 17.18 -13.50 -2.33
C ARG A 63 18.46 -12.82 -1.85
N THR A 64 19.33 -13.58 -1.17
CA THR A 64 20.64 -13.11 -0.67
C THR A 64 21.79 -13.49 -1.62
N GLN A 65 21.56 -14.45 -2.51
CA GLN A 65 22.48 -14.90 -3.56
C GLN A 65 21.68 -15.19 -4.84
N GLY A 66 22.28 -15.00 -6.01
CA GLY A 66 21.60 -15.17 -7.31
C GLY A 66 21.54 -13.94 -8.19
N GLY A 67 21.82 -12.75 -7.64
CA GLY A 67 22.04 -11.54 -8.41
C GLY A 67 23.45 -11.50 -8.97
N CYS A 68 23.61 -11.37 -10.29
CA CYS A 68 24.92 -11.32 -10.93
C CYS A 68 25.02 -10.23 -12.00
N ARG A 69 26.03 -9.38 -11.91
CA ARG A 69 26.39 -8.41 -12.94
C ARG A 69 27.64 -8.86 -13.68
N ARG A 70 27.47 -9.21 -14.96
CA ARG A 70 28.57 -9.61 -15.86
C ARG A 70 29.14 -8.40 -16.60
N PRO A 71 30.37 -8.48 -17.14
CA PRO A 71 30.97 -7.38 -17.89
C PRO A 71 30.06 -6.90 -19.04
N GLY A 72 29.76 -5.60 -19.07
CA GLY A 72 28.90 -5.00 -20.09
C GLY A 72 27.40 -5.30 -19.97
N SER A 73 26.94 -5.93 -18.87
CA SER A 73 25.53 -6.25 -18.64
C SER A 73 24.94 -5.52 -17.43
N TYR A 74 23.61 -5.48 -17.35
CA TYR A 74 22.87 -5.19 -16.13
C TYR A 74 22.85 -6.42 -15.20
N CYS A 75 22.34 -6.24 -13.98
CA CYS A 75 22.11 -7.35 -13.06
C CYS A 75 21.10 -8.33 -13.64
N THR A 76 21.45 -9.61 -13.67
CA THR A 76 20.53 -10.73 -13.89
C THR A 76 20.22 -11.39 -12.54
N TRP A 77 19.02 -11.95 -12.41
CA TRP A 77 18.52 -12.49 -11.14
C TRP A 77 18.07 -13.93 -11.32
N ARG A 78 18.77 -14.86 -10.69
CA ARG A 78 18.46 -16.29 -10.80
C ARG A 78 18.88 -17.01 -9.52
N TYR A 79 17.96 -17.73 -8.89
CA TYR A 79 18.13 -18.31 -7.55
C TYR A 79 19.27 -19.35 -7.47
N ASP A 80 19.61 -19.98 -8.59
CA ASP A 80 20.67 -20.97 -8.74
C ASP A 80 21.91 -20.44 -9.48
N ASP A 81 22.06 -19.11 -9.64
CA ASP A 81 23.28 -18.50 -10.18
C ASP A 81 24.27 -18.14 -9.06
N PRO A 82 25.39 -18.88 -8.91
CA PRO A 82 26.41 -18.57 -7.91
C PRO A 82 27.23 -17.31 -8.23
N CYS A 83 27.07 -16.72 -9.42
CA CYS A 83 27.80 -15.55 -9.91
C CYS A 83 29.33 -15.72 -9.91
N LEU A 84 29.83 -16.85 -10.41
CA LEU A 84 31.27 -17.12 -10.49
C LEU A 84 32.00 -16.30 -11.57
N ASP A 85 31.25 -15.75 -12.52
CA ASP A 85 31.72 -15.04 -13.71
C ASP A 85 31.35 -13.54 -13.72
N GLY A 86 30.98 -13.00 -12.56
CA GLY A 86 30.56 -11.60 -12.42
C GLY A 86 30.73 -11.04 -11.02
N VAL A 87 30.06 -9.92 -10.76
CA VAL A 87 30.01 -9.26 -9.45
C VAL A 87 28.60 -9.45 -8.87
N PRO A 88 28.46 -9.94 -7.62
CA PRO A 88 27.16 -10.10 -7.00
C PRO A 88 26.36 -8.80 -6.94
N CYS A 89 25.08 -8.87 -7.30
CA CYS A 89 24.13 -7.79 -7.13
C CYS A 89 23.41 -7.93 -5.78
N ILE A 90 23.23 -6.81 -5.08
CA ILE A 90 22.58 -6.78 -3.78
C ILE A 90 21.10 -6.46 -3.96
N ALA A 91 20.23 -7.32 -3.44
CA ALA A 91 18.80 -7.06 -3.32
C ALA A 91 18.47 -6.64 -1.88
N THR A 92 17.54 -5.70 -1.73
CA THR A 92 17.02 -5.35 -0.40
C THR A 92 16.17 -6.48 0.13
N THR A 93 16.46 -6.91 1.36
CA THR A 93 15.75 -8.01 2.03
C THR A 93 15.13 -7.62 3.36
N VAL A 94 15.22 -6.33 3.74
CA VAL A 94 14.72 -5.82 5.01
C VAL A 94 13.19 -5.76 4.95
N GLN A 95 12.55 -6.23 6.01
CA GLN A 95 11.11 -6.15 6.20
C GLN A 95 10.73 -4.73 6.61
N ASP A 96 9.61 -4.25 6.11
CA ASP A 96 9.00 -3.03 6.60
C ASP A 96 8.16 -3.45 7.82
N SER A 97 8.73 -3.33 9.02
CA SER A 97 8.06 -3.81 10.23
C SER A 97 6.73 -3.10 10.46
N LEU A 98 5.69 -3.87 10.85
CA LEU A 98 4.36 -3.39 11.25
C LEU A 98 3.50 -2.74 10.14
N VAL A 99 3.94 -2.65 8.89
CA VAL A 99 3.08 -2.05 7.84
C VAL A 99 1.86 -2.91 7.51
N ASP A 100 1.92 -4.22 7.71
CA ASP A 100 0.75 -5.08 7.64
C ASP A 100 -0.31 -4.66 8.68
N GLN A 101 0.09 -4.55 9.96
CA GLN A 101 -0.80 -4.11 11.04
C GLN A 101 -1.27 -2.67 10.85
N LEU A 102 -0.40 -1.76 10.40
CA LEU A 102 -0.76 -0.38 10.10
C LEU A 102 -1.84 -0.31 9.02
N THR A 103 -1.71 -1.12 7.96
CA THR A 103 -2.70 -1.18 6.88
C THR A 103 -4.06 -1.68 7.37
N GLU A 104 -4.06 -2.70 8.24
CA GLU A 104 -5.28 -3.21 8.86
C GLU A 104 -5.93 -2.17 9.79
N ASN A 105 -5.12 -1.42 10.55
CA ASN A 105 -5.59 -0.36 11.42
C ASN A 105 -6.21 0.80 10.62
N ILE A 106 -5.58 1.21 9.51
CA ILE A 106 -6.15 2.22 8.60
C ILE A 106 -7.51 1.75 8.06
N ALA A 107 -7.61 0.50 7.62
CA ALA A 107 -8.86 -0.04 7.11
C ALA A 107 -9.96 -0.12 8.20
N ALA A 108 -9.58 -0.50 9.43
CA ALA A 108 -10.49 -0.54 10.56
C ALA A 108 -10.99 0.85 10.96
N GLU A 109 -10.11 1.85 10.95
CA GLU A 109 -10.46 3.25 11.24
C GLU A 109 -11.39 3.83 10.18
N LEU A 110 -11.12 3.58 8.89
CA LEU A 110 -12.00 4.00 7.79
C LEU A 110 -13.40 3.38 7.92
N ASN A 111 -13.47 2.12 8.35
CA ASN A 111 -14.73 1.44 8.57
C ASN A 111 -15.46 2.03 9.78
N THR A 112 -14.78 2.21 10.90
CA THR A 112 -15.37 2.76 12.14
C THR A 112 -15.88 4.18 11.95
N THR A 113 -15.10 5.02 11.28
CA THR A 113 -15.37 6.46 11.17
C THR A 113 -16.31 6.80 10.02
N PHE A 114 -16.25 6.04 8.91
CA PHE A 114 -17.01 6.36 7.70
C PHE A 114 -17.97 5.25 7.22
N ASN A 115 -17.97 4.08 7.87
CA ASN A 115 -18.63 2.87 7.38
C ASN A 115 -18.18 2.54 5.94
N LYS A 116 -16.88 2.71 5.67
CA LYS A 116 -16.23 2.48 4.37
C LYS A 116 -15.09 1.48 4.51
N LYS A 117 -15.10 0.45 3.67
CA LYS A 117 -14.06 -0.58 3.63
C LYS A 117 -13.26 -0.43 2.33
N PRO A 118 -11.94 -0.18 2.37
CA PRO A 118 -11.15 -0.12 1.15
C PRO A 118 -10.93 -1.51 0.58
N TYR A 119 -10.48 -1.60 -0.68
CA TYR A 119 -9.84 -2.82 -1.17
C TYR A 119 -8.46 -2.95 -0.52
N ILE A 120 -8.02 -4.17 -0.19
CA ILE A 120 -6.77 -4.37 0.57
C ILE A 120 -5.98 -5.54 -0.02
N VAL A 121 -4.66 -5.38 -0.18
CA VAL A 121 -3.73 -6.46 -0.53
C VAL A 121 -2.43 -6.34 0.27
N ILE A 122 -2.16 -7.30 1.15
CA ILE A 122 -1.01 -7.30 2.06
C ILE A 122 -0.13 -8.52 1.78
N GLY A 123 1.16 -8.30 1.56
CA GLY A 123 2.16 -9.36 1.43
C GLY A 123 2.44 -10.02 2.78
N LYS A 124 2.43 -11.35 2.82
CA LYS A 124 2.65 -12.17 4.03
C LYS A 124 3.98 -12.91 4.01
N TRP A 125 4.50 -13.24 2.83
CA TRP A 125 5.88 -13.74 2.71
C TRP A 125 6.88 -12.62 2.94
N SER A 126 8.00 -12.97 3.58
CA SER A 126 9.10 -12.05 3.81
C SER A 126 9.68 -11.55 2.49
N ARG A 127 10.08 -10.27 2.48
CA ARG A 127 10.86 -9.67 1.40
C ARG A 127 12.09 -10.50 1.05
N LYS A 128 12.69 -11.24 2.00
CA LYS A 128 13.79 -12.19 1.74
C LYS A 128 13.45 -13.27 0.71
N LYS A 129 12.19 -13.69 0.60
CA LYS A 129 11.74 -14.75 -0.31
C LYS A 129 11.20 -14.19 -1.62
N VAL A 130 10.44 -13.10 -1.52
CA VAL A 130 9.86 -12.42 -2.66
C VAL A 130 9.67 -10.94 -2.36
N ASP A 131 10.10 -10.06 -3.26
CA ASP A 131 9.86 -8.63 -3.16
C ASP A 131 8.68 -8.24 -4.06
N PHE A 132 7.49 -8.12 -3.47
CA PHE A 132 6.27 -7.74 -4.21
C PHE A 132 6.30 -6.30 -4.77
N ASN A 133 7.34 -5.51 -4.50
CA ASN A 133 7.49 -4.14 -5.02
C ASN A 133 8.78 -3.99 -5.85
N ARG A 134 9.08 -5.02 -6.65
CA ARG A 134 10.15 -5.06 -7.65
C ARG A 134 9.66 -5.67 -8.95
N GLU A 135 10.43 -5.45 -10.01
CA GLU A 135 10.26 -6.17 -11.28
C GLU A 135 10.42 -7.68 -11.04
N ILE A 136 9.62 -8.51 -11.71
CA ILE A 136 9.42 -9.91 -11.35
C ILE A 136 10.73 -10.72 -11.27
N ASN A 137 11.72 -10.45 -12.11
CA ASN A 137 12.99 -11.18 -12.09
C ASN A 137 13.78 -10.87 -10.82
N GLU A 138 13.92 -9.60 -10.45
CA GLU A 138 14.55 -9.16 -9.20
C GLU A 138 13.72 -9.59 -7.98
N ALA A 139 12.39 -9.52 -8.11
CA ALA A 139 11.46 -9.84 -7.06
C ALA A 139 11.55 -11.31 -6.63
N THR A 140 11.82 -12.21 -7.57
CA THR A 140 11.65 -13.67 -7.36
C THR A 140 12.93 -14.46 -7.53
N PHE A 141 13.99 -13.82 -8.05
CA PHE A 141 15.20 -14.48 -8.56
C PHE A 141 14.84 -15.64 -9.50
N ASN A 142 13.75 -15.50 -10.26
CA ASN A 142 13.23 -16.51 -11.16
C ASN A 142 12.93 -17.88 -10.52
N HIS A 143 12.70 -17.93 -9.20
CA HIS A 143 12.27 -19.16 -8.54
C HIS A 143 10.77 -19.42 -8.79
N PRO A 144 10.35 -20.62 -9.26
CA PRO A 144 8.96 -20.89 -9.66
C PRO A 144 7.89 -20.61 -8.59
N GLU A 145 8.17 -20.99 -7.33
CA GLU A 145 7.26 -20.75 -6.21
C GLU A 145 7.18 -19.26 -5.84
N ALA A 146 8.29 -18.52 -5.99
CA ALA A 146 8.32 -17.09 -5.72
C ALA A 146 7.59 -16.32 -6.83
N ILE A 147 7.69 -16.76 -8.09
CA ILE A 147 6.88 -16.27 -9.22
C ILE A 147 5.39 -16.45 -8.94
N SER A 148 4.98 -17.64 -8.49
CA SER A 148 3.57 -17.93 -8.17
C SER A 148 3.06 -17.05 -7.01
N ALA A 149 3.88 -16.87 -5.97
CA ALA A 149 3.59 -15.95 -4.87
C ALA A 149 3.43 -14.50 -5.36
N TYR A 150 4.37 -14.02 -6.17
CA TYR A 150 4.36 -12.67 -6.77
C TYR A 150 3.10 -12.45 -7.62
N GLN A 151 2.80 -13.39 -8.51
CA GLN A 151 1.62 -13.34 -9.37
C GLN A 151 0.32 -13.34 -8.56
N SER A 152 0.24 -14.11 -7.47
CA SER A 152 -0.92 -14.10 -6.57
C SER A 152 -1.15 -12.71 -5.98
N TYR A 153 -0.10 -12.05 -5.49
CA TYR A 153 -0.20 -10.68 -4.96
C TYR A 153 -0.69 -9.70 -6.04
N HIS A 154 -0.03 -9.67 -7.19
CA HIS A 154 -0.36 -8.71 -8.26
C HIS A 154 -1.69 -8.99 -8.94
N THR A 155 -2.14 -10.25 -9.03
CA THR A 155 -3.47 -10.59 -9.56
C THR A 155 -4.57 -10.02 -8.68
N ASN A 156 -4.43 -10.13 -7.35
CA ASN A 156 -5.42 -9.59 -6.42
C ASN A 156 -5.40 -8.05 -6.38
N LEU A 157 -4.22 -7.45 -6.54
CA LEU A 157 -4.09 -5.99 -6.67
C LEU A 157 -4.72 -5.49 -7.97
N GLN A 158 -4.48 -6.18 -9.09
CA GLN A 158 -5.08 -5.87 -10.38
C GLN A 158 -6.60 -6.00 -10.34
N TYR A 159 -7.12 -7.05 -9.69
CA TYR A 159 -8.56 -7.20 -9.47
C TYR A 159 -9.15 -5.97 -8.76
N ALA A 160 -8.54 -5.51 -7.67
CA ALA A 160 -9.00 -4.33 -6.95
C ALA A 160 -8.99 -3.07 -7.84
N ILE A 161 -7.93 -2.87 -8.63
CA ILE A 161 -7.83 -1.78 -9.60
C ILE A 161 -8.96 -1.84 -10.63
N ASP A 162 -9.23 -3.02 -11.17
CA ASP A 162 -10.27 -3.21 -12.19
C ASP A 162 -11.67 -2.97 -11.61
N GLN A 163 -11.94 -3.44 -10.40
CA GLN A 163 -13.21 -3.17 -9.71
C GLN A 163 -13.41 -1.67 -9.46
N VAL A 164 -12.37 -0.99 -8.97
CA VAL A 164 -12.44 0.46 -8.73
C VAL A 164 -12.68 1.23 -10.03
N LYS A 165 -11.98 0.89 -11.11
CA LYS A 165 -12.20 1.49 -12.43
C LYS A 165 -13.61 1.23 -12.95
N GLN A 166 -14.11 0.01 -12.81
CA GLN A 166 -15.44 -0.37 -13.29
C GLN A 166 -16.57 0.35 -12.54
N LEU A 167 -16.46 0.45 -11.21
CA LEU A 167 -17.52 0.97 -10.35
C LEU A 167 -17.50 2.50 -10.20
N TYR A 168 -16.31 3.11 -10.23
CA TYR A 168 -16.14 4.53 -9.90
C TYR A 168 -15.46 5.34 -11.01
N GLY A 169 -14.93 4.70 -12.06
CA GLY A 169 -14.18 5.34 -13.15
C GLY A 169 -12.76 5.72 -12.77
N ASN A 170 -12.52 6.16 -11.53
CA ASN A 170 -11.21 6.45 -10.96
C ASN A 170 -11.11 6.06 -9.49
N GLY A 171 -9.90 6.03 -8.95
CA GLY A 171 -9.67 5.82 -7.53
C GLY A 171 -8.22 6.03 -7.14
N LEU A 172 -7.94 5.81 -5.86
CA LEU A 172 -6.64 6.01 -5.25
C LEU A 172 -6.06 4.67 -4.78
N LEU A 173 -4.84 4.37 -5.19
CA LEU A 173 -4.04 3.28 -4.63
C LEU A 173 -2.95 3.88 -3.75
N ILE A 174 -2.91 3.47 -2.49
CA ILE A 174 -1.87 3.86 -1.54
C ILE A 174 -1.02 2.63 -1.23
N ASP A 175 0.25 2.70 -1.61
CA ASP A 175 1.25 1.66 -1.32
C ASP A 175 2.02 2.01 -0.05
N ILE A 176 1.74 1.27 1.03
CA ILE A 176 2.16 1.57 2.38
C ILE A 176 3.49 0.87 2.68
N HIS A 177 4.48 1.67 3.03
CA HIS A 177 5.85 1.24 3.32
C HIS A 177 6.36 1.79 4.64
N GLY A 178 7.37 1.11 5.18
CA GLY A 178 8.18 1.61 6.30
C GLY A 178 9.54 2.09 5.80
N HIS A 179 10.17 3.02 6.51
CA HIS A 179 11.54 3.42 6.26
C HIS A 179 12.33 3.57 7.57
N GLY A 180 13.66 3.48 7.46
CA GLY A 180 14.58 3.69 8.58
C GLY A 180 15.08 5.12 8.71
N GLU A 181 14.49 6.08 7.99
CA GLU A 181 14.95 7.47 7.95
C GLU A 181 14.13 8.35 8.89
N GLY A 182 14.64 8.62 10.09
CA GLY A 182 14.03 9.59 11.01
C GLY A 182 12.58 9.27 11.42
N ASN A 183 11.85 10.29 11.88
CA ASN A 183 10.46 10.19 12.30
C ASN A 183 9.60 11.19 11.50
N PHE A 184 9.37 10.88 10.24
CA PHE A 184 8.54 11.66 9.32
C PHE A 184 7.83 10.73 8.34
N THR A 185 6.77 11.20 7.69
CA THR A 185 6.04 10.47 6.66
C THR A 185 6.62 10.80 5.28
N MET A 186 6.92 9.79 4.47
CA MET A 186 7.28 9.99 3.07
C MET A 186 6.14 9.62 2.13
N VAL A 187 5.79 10.54 1.24
CA VAL A 187 4.85 10.31 0.15
C VAL A 187 5.66 10.08 -1.13
N GLY A 188 5.80 8.81 -1.49
CA GLY A 188 6.53 8.41 -2.69
C GLY A 188 5.76 8.71 -3.97
N CYS A 189 6.24 9.67 -4.76
CA CYS A 189 5.63 10.05 -6.04
C CYS A 189 6.47 9.61 -7.26
N LEU A 190 7.40 8.67 -7.06
CA LEU A 190 8.45 8.27 -8.02
C LEU A 190 9.35 9.44 -8.47
N LEU A 191 9.58 10.39 -7.56
CA LEU A 191 10.42 11.57 -7.79
C LEU A 191 11.67 11.52 -6.91
N TYR A 192 12.83 11.71 -7.52
CA TYR A 192 14.08 11.92 -6.79
C TYR A 192 14.07 13.27 -6.07
N SER A 193 14.74 13.35 -4.92
CA SER A 193 14.89 14.59 -4.15
C SER A 193 15.48 15.75 -4.97
N SER A 194 16.40 15.44 -5.89
CA SER A 194 16.98 16.43 -6.83
C SER A 194 15.96 17.04 -7.78
N LEU A 195 14.87 16.32 -8.09
CA LEU A 195 13.77 16.82 -8.91
C LEU A 195 12.76 17.59 -8.06
N LEU A 196 12.47 17.11 -6.84
CA LEU A 196 11.54 17.76 -5.91
C LEU A 196 11.96 19.19 -5.54
N ASN A 197 13.25 19.50 -5.56
CA ASN A 197 13.78 20.81 -5.17
C ASN A 197 13.88 21.84 -6.31
N ARG A 198 13.53 21.50 -7.56
CA ARG A 198 13.67 22.42 -8.69
C ARG A 198 12.49 23.38 -8.80
N ASP A 199 12.77 24.63 -9.18
CA ASP A 199 11.74 25.65 -9.42
C ASP A 199 10.91 25.37 -10.68
N ASP A 200 11.46 24.64 -11.65
CA ASP A 200 10.84 24.27 -12.92
C ASP A 200 10.18 22.88 -12.90
N LEU A 201 9.74 22.42 -11.72
CA LEU A 201 9.13 21.10 -11.51
C LEU A 201 8.06 20.76 -12.57
N GLN A 202 7.26 21.73 -13.03
CA GLN A 202 6.21 21.48 -14.02
C GLN A 202 6.69 20.90 -15.36
N SER A 203 7.85 21.33 -15.90
CA SER A 203 8.36 20.90 -17.22
C SER A 203 9.08 19.56 -17.18
N THR A 204 9.51 19.11 -16.00
CA THR A 204 10.27 17.85 -15.81
C THR A 204 9.36 16.63 -15.57
N LEU A 205 8.08 16.86 -15.28
CA LEU A 205 7.15 15.84 -14.79
C LEU A 205 6.25 15.18 -15.85
N ASP A 206 6.43 15.50 -17.14
CA ASP A 206 5.46 15.14 -18.19
C ASP A 206 5.27 13.63 -18.49
N THR A 207 5.99 12.71 -17.83
CA THR A 207 5.84 11.25 -18.09
C THR A 207 6.17 10.30 -16.91
N LEU A 208 6.49 10.78 -15.69
CA LEU A 208 7.25 9.96 -14.72
C LEU A 208 6.62 9.74 -13.34
N THR A 209 5.45 10.30 -13.02
CA THR A 209 4.94 10.27 -11.63
C THR A 209 3.76 9.31 -11.44
N SER A 210 3.73 8.59 -10.32
CA SER A 210 2.58 7.77 -9.89
C SER A 210 1.32 8.59 -9.58
N ILE A 211 1.44 9.92 -9.52
CA ILE A 211 0.38 10.86 -9.16
C ILE A 211 -0.08 11.73 -10.34
N GLU A 212 0.35 11.42 -11.58
CA GLU A 212 0.10 12.28 -12.74
C GLU A 212 -1.39 12.59 -12.90
N GLN A 213 -2.22 11.56 -12.75
CA GLN A 213 -3.67 11.70 -12.87
C GLN A 213 -4.26 12.55 -11.73
N ILE A 214 -3.74 12.45 -10.50
CA ILE A 214 -4.17 13.32 -9.38
C ILE A 214 -3.74 14.76 -9.66
N CYS A 215 -2.51 14.96 -10.13
CA CYS A 215 -1.98 16.28 -10.39
C CYS A 215 -2.52 16.92 -11.67
N SER A 216 -3.12 16.17 -12.60
CA SER A 216 -3.84 16.74 -13.75
C SER A 216 -5.09 17.51 -13.36
N LEU A 217 -5.60 17.30 -12.14
CA LEU A 217 -6.75 18.03 -11.59
C LEU A 217 -6.35 19.37 -10.94
N SER A 218 -5.06 19.65 -10.83
CA SER A 218 -4.52 20.88 -10.23
C SER A 218 -3.21 21.30 -10.91
N ASN A 219 -2.48 22.28 -10.36
CA ASN A 219 -1.11 22.56 -10.79
C ASN A 219 -0.18 21.48 -10.19
N ARG A 220 0.78 20.91 -10.94
CA ARG A 220 1.60 19.79 -10.43
C ARG A 220 2.46 20.18 -9.23
N THR A 221 3.00 21.39 -9.21
CA THR A 221 3.72 21.91 -8.04
C THR A 221 2.79 22.02 -6.84
N GLU A 222 1.55 22.47 -7.06
CA GLU A 222 0.53 22.56 -6.01
C GLU A 222 0.13 21.18 -5.48
N CYS A 223 0.01 20.19 -6.37
CA CYS A 223 -0.29 18.80 -6.05
C CYS A 223 0.80 18.12 -5.20
N ILE A 224 2.07 18.37 -5.53
CA ILE A 224 3.23 17.70 -4.90
C ILE A 224 3.63 18.37 -3.59
N ARG A 225 3.69 19.71 -3.58
CA ARG A 225 4.25 20.50 -2.47
C ARG A 225 3.56 21.84 -2.29
N GLY A 226 2.30 21.93 -2.72
CA GLY A 226 1.48 23.12 -2.56
C GLY A 226 0.74 23.20 -1.24
N GLN A 227 -0.09 24.24 -1.11
CA GLN A 227 -0.93 24.46 0.06
C GLN A 227 -1.95 23.32 0.27
N THR A 228 -2.33 22.62 -0.78
CA THR A 228 -3.29 21.52 -0.77
C THR A 228 -2.65 20.14 -1.03
N SER A 229 -1.32 20.07 -1.15
CA SER A 229 -0.61 18.78 -1.28
C SER A 229 -0.80 17.89 -0.05
N PHE A 230 -0.66 16.58 -0.26
CA PHE A 230 -0.85 15.58 0.80
C PHE A 230 0.01 15.88 2.02
N GLY A 231 1.32 16.09 1.85
CA GLY A 231 2.23 16.36 2.97
C GLY A 231 1.83 17.61 3.75
N THR A 232 1.48 18.70 3.06
CA THR A 232 1.03 19.94 3.71
C THR A 232 -0.27 19.75 4.50
N VAL A 233 -1.22 18.99 3.95
CA VAL A 233 -2.49 18.70 4.65
C VAL A 233 -2.21 17.80 5.86
N PHE A 234 -1.32 16.83 5.74
CA PHE A 234 -0.91 15.94 6.82
C PHE A 234 -0.34 16.73 8.01
N GLU A 235 0.60 17.64 7.72
CA GLU A 235 1.21 18.53 8.71
C GLU A 235 0.21 19.52 9.32
N ARG A 236 -0.65 20.14 8.50
CA ARG A 236 -1.68 21.08 8.98
C ARG A 236 -2.68 20.43 9.95
N ASN A 237 -2.91 19.12 9.81
CA ASN A 237 -3.76 18.36 10.71
C ASN A 237 -2.99 17.76 11.89
N GLU A 238 -1.76 18.20 12.13
CA GLU A 238 -0.92 17.79 13.27
C GLU A 238 -0.63 16.28 13.31
N LEU A 239 -0.65 15.61 12.14
CA LEU A 239 -0.41 14.17 12.03
C LEU A 239 1.08 13.79 12.00
N GLY A 240 1.96 14.78 11.91
CA GLY A 240 3.42 14.62 11.87
C GLY A 240 4.05 15.37 10.70
N ILE A 241 5.38 15.34 10.64
CA ILE A 241 6.16 15.91 9.53
C ILE A 241 5.99 15.01 8.30
N ALA A 242 5.81 15.59 7.11
CA ALA A 242 5.63 14.84 5.88
C ALA A 242 6.41 15.44 4.69
N TYR A 243 7.01 14.59 3.87
CA TYR A 243 7.74 15.00 2.67
C TYR A 243 7.24 14.27 1.42
N PRO A 244 7.08 14.96 0.27
CA PRO A 244 7.14 16.42 0.11
C PRO A 244 5.92 17.12 0.74
N SER A 245 6.15 18.36 1.21
CA SER A 245 5.12 19.30 1.63
C SER A 245 5.52 20.73 1.21
N ARG A 246 4.66 21.72 1.48
CA ARG A 246 4.93 23.14 1.18
C ARG A 246 6.14 23.71 1.91
N HIS A 247 6.76 22.97 2.83
CA HIS A 247 8.03 23.36 3.46
C HIS A 247 9.17 23.38 2.42
N ILE A 248 9.21 24.47 1.65
CA ILE A 248 10.34 24.90 0.84
C ILE A 248 10.78 26.20 1.50
N ASN A 249 11.97 26.15 2.10
CA ASN A 249 12.66 27.17 2.89
C ASN A 249 12.35 27.13 4.40
N ASP A 250 12.93 26.17 5.11
CA ASP A 250 13.55 26.52 6.39
C ASP A 250 14.90 25.81 6.49
N GLU A 251 15.94 26.60 6.70
CA GLU A 251 17.34 26.21 6.80
C GLU A 251 17.65 25.42 8.08
N THR A 252 16.86 24.41 8.47
CA THR A 252 17.21 23.56 9.62
C THR A 252 16.45 22.23 9.61
N VAL A 253 17.06 21.19 9.02
CA VAL A 253 17.05 19.81 9.53
C VAL A 253 18.44 19.23 9.28
#